data_AF-A0A0G3BXP9-F1
#
_entry.id   AF-A0A0G3BXP9-F1
#
_cell.length_a   1.000
_cell.length_b   1.000
_cell.length_c   1.000
_cell.angle_alpha   90.00
_cell.angle_beta   90.00
_cell.angle_gamma   90.00
#
_symmetry.space_group_name_H-M   'P 1'
#
loop_
_entity.id
_entity.type
_entity.pdbx_description
1 polymer ?
#
loop_
_entity_poly.entity_id
_entity_poly.type
_entity_poly.pdbx_seq_one_letter_code
_entity_poly.pdbx_strand_id
1 'polypeptide(L)'
;MSYEEPQDQRAAVKRLLELINVASAEVAEEQFATFSEEMGADDEEVLDPADLLWTLKDVIDWESGYYVDWKDTQSFIACLDRLTQAAGLEIDWGIDDTEDEDFLDSTSVEDLMQLAHEQLQQAGFTLWNWNTEGDAYGGWITRREDDAEMLNLASTLGIEVRPADEPF
;
A
#
# COMPACT_ATOMS: atom_id res chain seq x y z
N MET A 1 5.46 -5.54 33.09
CA MET A 1 5.48 -6.60 32.07
C MET A 1 4.03 -6.66 31.57
N SER A 2 3.65 -5.69 30.73
CA SER A 2 2.33 -5.71 30.08
C SER A 2 2.47 -6.66 28.92
N TYR A 3 1.76 -7.77 28.97
CA TYR A 3 1.50 -8.63 27.83
C TYR A 3 0.23 -8.08 27.18
N GLU A 4 0.38 -7.13 26.27
CA GLU A 4 -0.67 -6.62 25.40
C GLU A 4 -0.10 -6.77 23.98
N GLU A 5 -0.08 -7.99 23.42
CA GLU A 5 0.81 -8.25 22.26
C GLU A 5 0.18 -8.92 21.01
N PRO A 6 -0.97 -9.63 21.02
CA PRO A 6 -1.58 -10.09 19.75
C PRO A 6 -2.89 -9.37 19.34
N GLN A 7 -3.76 -8.98 20.29
CA GLN A 7 -5.02 -8.30 19.97
C GLN A 7 -4.79 -6.89 19.41
N ASP A 8 -3.74 -6.20 19.88
CA ASP A 8 -3.35 -4.88 19.37
C ASP A 8 -2.78 -4.97 17.95
N GLN A 9 -2.08 -6.05 17.59
CA GLN A 9 -1.57 -6.28 16.24
C GLN A 9 -2.72 -6.47 15.24
N ARG A 10 -3.70 -7.34 15.56
CA ARG A 10 -4.88 -7.54 14.70
C ARG A 10 -5.75 -6.28 14.59
N ALA A 11 -5.96 -5.57 15.70
CA ALA A 11 -6.67 -4.30 15.69
C ALA A 11 -5.94 -3.26 14.83
N ALA A 12 -4.61 -3.21 14.90
CA ALA A 12 -3.79 -2.33 14.07
C ALA A 12 -3.85 -2.71 12.58
N VAL A 13 -3.80 -4.01 12.23
CA VAL A 13 -3.99 -4.46 10.83
C VAL A 13 -5.37 -4.07 10.32
N LYS A 14 -6.43 -4.33 11.10
CA LYS A 14 -7.78 -3.93 10.73
C LYS A 14 -7.85 -2.43 10.46
N ARG A 15 -7.27 -1.64 11.37
CA ARG A 15 -7.28 -0.18 11.24
C ARG A 15 -6.49 0.29 10.02
N LEU A 16 -5.36 -0.34 9.72
CA LEU A 16 -4.59 -0.08 8.50
C LEU A 16 -5.43 -0.37 7.25
N LEU A 17 -6.12 -1.52 7.20
CA LEU A 17 -7.01 -1.87 6.08
C LEU A 17 -8.13 -0.85 5.90
N GLU A 18 -8.70 -0.32 6.99
CA GLU A 18 -9.69 0.76 6.94
C GLU A 18 -9.11 2.07 6.37
N LEU A 19 -7.84 2.39 6.66
CA LEU A 19 -7.19 3.59 6.16
C LEU A 19 -6.84 3.50 4.66
N ILE A 20 -6.41 2.34 4.17
CA ILE A 20 -6.05 2.16 2.75
C ILE A 20 -7.29 2.01 1.86
N ASN A 21 -8.37 1.42 2.38
CA ASN A 21 -9.63 1.23 1.66
C ASN A 21 -10.55 2.45 1.79
N VAL A 22 -10.03 3.62 1.42
CA VAL A 22 -10.68 4.92 1.61
C VAL A 22 -12.10 4.99 1.00
N ALA A 23 -12.34 4.23 -0.06
CA ALA A 23 -13.59 4.24 -0.81
C ALA A 23 -14.61 3.17 -0.37
N SER A 24 -14.15 2.07 0.23
CA SER A 24 -14.96 0.86 0.42
C SER A 24 -14.65 0.16 1.73
N ALA A 25 -15.43 0.49 2.77
CA ALA A 25 -15.33 -0.21 4.05
C ALA A 25 -15.62 -1.72 3.94
N GLU A 26 -16.50 -2.12 2.99
CA GLU A 26 -16.80 -3.53 2.72
C GLU A 26 -15.54 -4.29 2.27
N VAL A 27 -14.74 -3.71 1.37
CA VAL A 27 -13.46 -4.30 0.92
C VAL A 27 -12.48 -4.43 2.09
N ALA A 28 -12.43 -3.43 2.98
CA ALA A 28 -11.59 -3.50 4.18
C ALA A 28 -12.00 -4.67 5.09
N GLU A 29 -13.31 -4.90 5.26
CA GLU A 29 -13.82 -6.02 6.07
C GLU A 29 -13.53 -7.38 5.42
N GLU A 30 -13.70 -7.50 4.11
CA GLU A 30 -13.38 -8.73 3.35
C GLU A 30 -11.88 -9.07 3.38
N GLN A 31 -11.02 -8.05 3.20
CA GLN A 31 -9.58 -8.20 3.32
C GLN A 31 -9.16 -8.59 4.74
N PHE A 32 -9.76 -7.95 5.76
CA PHE A 32 -9.46 -8.29 7.15
C PHE A 32 -9.91 -9.72 7.50
N ALA A 33 -11.04 -10.17 6.96
CA ALA A 33 -11.51 -11.54 7.13
C ALA A 33 -10.52 -12.53 6.50
N THR A 34 -10.11 -12.30 5.24
CA THR A 34 -9.11 -13.11 4.54
C THR A 34 -7.78 -13.16 5.32
N PHE A 35 -7.28 -12.00 5.74
CA PHE A 35 -6.07 -11.90 6.57
C PHE A 35 -6.23 -12.74 7.85
N SER A 36 -7.34 -12.58 8.58
CA SER A 36 -7.58 -13.31 9.82
C SER A 36 -7.69 -14.83 9.62
N GLU A 37 -8.18 -15.28 8.47
CA GLU A 37 -8.22 -16.70 8.11
C GLU A 37 -6.81 -17.26 7.86
N GLU A 38 -5.96 -16.54 7.11
CA GLU A 38 -4.56 -16.91 6.86
C GLU A 38 -3.74 -16.95 8.15
N MET A 39 -4.00 -16.02 9.08
CA MET A 39 -3.40 -15.98 10.42
C MET A 39 -3.78 -17.16 11.32
N GLY A 40 -4.85 -17.88 10.98
CA GLY A 40 -5.41 -18.94 11.80
C GLY A 40 -6.10 -18.44 13.09
N ALA A 41 -6.83 -19.36 13.73
CA ALA A 41 -7.63 -19.06 14.93
C ALA A 41 -6.82 -19.03 16.25
N ASP A 42 -5.51 -19.33 16.22
CA ASP A 42 -4.64 -19.28 17.39
C ASP A 42 -4.15 -17.83 17.59
N ASP A 43 -4.96 -17.03 18.31
CA ASP A 43 -4.70 -15.64 18.70
C ASP A 43 -3.49 -15.44 19.65
N GLU A 44 -2.69 -16.48 19.91
CA GLU A 44 -1.62 -16.46 20.92
C GLU A 44 -0.22 -16.20 20.33
N GLU A 45 -0.04 -16.28 19.00
CA GLU A 45 1.26 -16.06 18.35
C GLU A 45 1.35 -14.65 17.75
N VAL A 46 2.34 -13.87 18.22
CA VAL A 46 2.71 -12.59 17.60
C VAL A 46 3.49 -12.92 16.34
N LEU A 47 2.99 -12.46 15.19
CA LEU A 47 3.75 -12.62 13.95
C LEU A 47 4.98 -11.73 13.92
N ASP A 48 6.05 -12.27 13.34
CA ASP A 48 7.17 -11.47 12.87
C ASP A 48 6.67 -10.42 11.86
N PRO A 49 7.14 -9.16 11.95
CA PRO A 49 6.68 -8.07 11.07
C PRO A 49 6.81 -8.38 9.58
N ALA A 50 7.83 -9.15 9.19
CA ALA A 50 8.04 -9.57 7.81
C ALA A 50 6.92 -10.51 7.32
N ASP A 51 6.59 -11.55 8.09
CA ASP A 51 5.52 -12.49 7.74
C ASP A 51 4.17 -11.76 7.66
N LEU A 52 3.90 -10.87 8.62
CA LEU A 52 2.69 -10.04 8.60
C LEU A 52 2.61 -9.18 7.33
N LEU A 53 3.71 -8.54 6.93
CA LEU A 53 3.75 -7.69 5.75
C LEU A 53 3.56 -8.49 4.46
N TRP A 54 4.14 -9.69 4.37
CA TRP A 54 3.92 -10.60 3.24
C TRP A 54 2.47 -11.08 3.16
N THR A 55 1.87 -11.48 4.28
CA THR A 55 0.44 -11.84 4.30
C THR A 55 -0.44 -10.64 3.94
N LEU A 56 -0.14 -9.46 4.48
CA LEU A 56 -0.86 -8.23 4.15
C LEU A 56 -0.73 -7.93 2.65
N LYS A 57 0.48 -8.03 2.09
CA LYS A 57 0.74 -7.84 0.66
C LYS A 57 -0.14 -8.76 -0.17
N ASP A 58 -0.25 -10.04 0.15
CA ASP A 58 -1.09 -10.98 -0.61
C ASP A 58 -2.58 -10.64 -0.53
N VAL A 59 -3.04 -10.15 0.62
CA VAL A 59 -4.45 -9.77 0.84
C VAL A 59 -4.84 -8.49 0.12
N ILE A 60 -3.95 -7.48 0.08
CA ILE A 60 -4.25 -6.16 -0.49
C ILE A 60 -3.83 -6.04 -1.96
N ASP A 61 -3.06 -7.00 -2.47
CA ASP A 61 -2.49 -6.96 -3.81
C ASP A 61 -3.58 -6.68 -4.85
N TRP A 62 -3.29 -5.78 -5.79
CA TRP A 62 -4.18 -5.43 -6.90
C TRP A 62 -5.52 -4.78 -6.53
N GLU A 63 -5.91 -4.72 -5.25
CA GLU A 63 -7.17 -4.13 -4.81
C GLU A 63 -6.98 -2.83 -4.03
N SER A 64 -6.09 -2.85 -3.04
CA SER A 64 -5.93 -1.75 -2.07
C SER A 64 -4.47 -1.39 -1.80
N GLY A 65 -3.56 -2.12 -2.43
CA GLY A 65 -2.14 -1.81 -2.53
C GLY A 65 -1.60 -2.19 -3.91
N TYR A 66 -0.32 -1.90 -4.11
CA TYR A 66 0.44 -2.33 -5.28
C TYR A 66 1.68 -3.07 -4.84
N TYR A 67 2.10 -4.01 -5.68
CA TYR A 67 3.39 -4.68 -5.59
C TYR A 67 3.89 -4.94 -7.01
N VAL A 68 4.95 -4.25 -7.42
CA VAL A 68 5.46 -4.30 -8.80
C VAL A 68 6.98 -4.42 -8.84
N ASP A 69 7.50 -5.06 -9.88
CA ASP A 69 8.94 -5.12 -10.13
C ASP A 69 9.46 -3.73 -10.51
N TRP A 70 10.69 -3.40 -10.09
CA TRP A 70 11.32 -2.10 -10.32
C TRP A 70 11.40 -1.68 -11.80
N LYS A 71 11.36 -2.64 -12.75
CA LYS A 71 11.37 -2.36 -14.19
C LYS A 71 10.00 -2.43 -14.85
N ASP A 72 8.95 -2.80 -14.12
CA ASP A 72 7.62 -3.03 -14.67
C ASP A 72 6.76 -1.77 -14.57
N THR A 73 7.07 -0.81 -15.44
CA THR A 73 6.38 0.47 -15.57
C THR A 73 4.91 0.29 -15.95
N GLN A 74 4.60 -0.69 -16.79
CA GLN A 74 3.23 -0.99 -17.22
C GLN A 74 2.37 -1.45 -16.04
N SER A 75 2.85 -2.44 -15.27
CA SER A 75 2.13 -2.92 -14.09
C SER A 75 1.96 -1.84 -13.04
N PHE A 76 2.96 -0.95 -12.87
CA PHE A 76 2.86 0.17 -11.93
C PHE A 76 1.73 1.14 -12.28
N ILE A 77 1.65 1.57 -13.55
CA ILE A 77 0.59 2.47 -14.03
C ILE A 77 -0.77 1.81 -13.83
N ALA A 78 -0.93 0.57 -14.28
CA ALA A 78 -2.19 -0.15 -14.17
C ALA A 78 -2.66 -0.32 -12.72
N CYS A 79 -1.73 -0.61 -11.79
CA CYS A 79 -2.04 -0.69 -10.36
C CYS A 79 -2.50 0.66 -9.81
N LEU A 80 -1.73 1.73 -10.05
CA LEU A 80 -2.05 3.03 -9.51
C LEU A 80 -3.33 3.63 -10.10
N ASP A 81 -3.58 3.47 -11.40
CA ASP A 81 -4.83 3.91 -12.02
C ASP A 81 -6.05 3.23 -11.39
N ARG A 82 -5.93 1.94 -11.07
CA ARG A 82 -6.99 1.20 -10.38
C ARG A 82 -7.21 1.73 -8.96
N LEU A 83 -6.14 1.89 -8.17
CA LEU A 83 -6.21 2.38 -6.79
C LEU A 83 -6.79 3.80 -6.73
N THR A 84 -6.33 4.68 -7.62
CA THR A 84 -6.82 6.06 -7.70
C THR A 84 -8.25 6.12 -8.19
N GLN A 85 -8.63 5.33 -9.20
CA GLN A 85 -10.01 5.25 -9.67
C GLN A 85 -10.96 4.79 -8.56
N ALA A 86 -10.56 3.81 -7.75
CA ALA A 86 -11.35 3.39 -6.59
C ALA A 86 -11.56 4.55 -5.61
N ALA A 87 -10.54 5.38 -5.38
CA ALA A 87 -10.62 6.60 -4.56
C ALA A 87 -11.33 7.78 -5.25
N GLY A 88 -11.77 7.64 -6.51
CA GLY A 88 -12.40 8.71 -7.29
C GLY A 88 -11.40 9.75 -7.84
N LEU A 89 -10.15 9.35 -8.04
CA LEU A 89 -9.04 10.13 -8.58
C LEU A 89 -8.61 9.57 -9.94
N GLU A 90 -7.85 10.38 -10.68
CA GLU A 90 -7.23 10.00 -11.95
C GLU A 90 -5.82 10.62 -11.98
N ILE A 91 -4.82 9.85 -12.41
CA ILE A 91 -3.43 10.32 -12.56
C ILE A 91 -3.21 10.73 -14.01
N ASP A 92 -2.69 11.93 -14.23
CA ASP A 92 -2.23 12.35 -15.55
C ASP A 92 -0.78 11.88 -15.75
N TRP A 93 -0.58 10.89 -16.61
CA TRP A 93 0.75 10.38 -16.96
C TRP A 93 1.46 11.21 -18.04
N GLY A 94 0.86 12.31 -18.50
CA GLY A 94 1.41 13.20 -19.53
C GLY A 94 1.37 12.65 -20.96
N ILE A 95 0.72 11.51 -21.18
CA ILE A 95 0.58 10.82 -22.47
C ILE A 95 -0.85 10.32 -22.67
N ASP A 96 -1.23 10.07 -23.93
CA ASP A 96 -2.56 9.57 -24.28
C ASP A 96 -2.66 8.04 -24.20
N ASP A 97 -1.56 7.33 -24.48
CA ASP A 97 -1.48 5.87 -24.46
C ASP A 97 -0.36 5.40 -23.51
N THR A 98 -0.75 4.99 -22.32
CA THR A 98 0.17 4.49 -21.28
C THR A 98 0.70 3.08 -21.54
N GLU A 99 0.20 2.41 -22.59
CA GLU A 99 0.69 1.11 -23.03
C GLU A 99 1.71 1.22 -24.18
N ASP A 100 2.08 2.45 -24.57
CA ASP A 100 3.06 2.70 -25.64
C ASP A 100 4.47 2.23 -25.25
N GLU A 101 5.05 1.33 -26.05
CA GLU A 101 6.36 0.72 -25.80
C GLU A 101 7.50 1.74 -25.78
N ASP A 102 7.47 2.78 -26.62
CA ASP A 102 8.51 3.82 -26.65
C ASP A 102 8.47 4.66 -25.36
N PHE A 103 7.27 4.94 -24.85
CA PHE A 103 7.12 5.60 -23.55
C PHE A 103 7.65 4.72 -22.41
N LEU A 104 7.20 3.46 -22.34
CA LEU A 104 7.55 2.54 -21.26
C LEU A 104 9.06 2.26 -21.19
N ASP A 105 9.77 2.25 -22.33
CA ASP A 105 11.24 2.10 -22.40
C ASP A 105 11.98 3.41 -22.04
N SER A 106 11.31 4.56 -22.16
CA SER A 106 11.87 5.89 -21.88
C SER A 106 11.70 6.37 -20.44
N THR A 107 10.83 5.72 -19.66
CA THR A 107 10.52 6.07 -18.27
C THR A 107 10.94 4.96 -17.31
N SER A 108 11.06 5.30 -16.04
CA SER A 108 11.29 4.34 -14.96
C SER A 108 10.11 4.30 -13.99
N VAL A 109 10.00 3.24 -13.19
CA VAL A 109 8.99 3.17 -12.12
C VAL A 109 9.21 4.30 -11.10
N GLU A 110 10.46 4.68 -10.84
CA GLU A 110 10.81 5.79 -9.95
C GLU A 110 10.28 7.14 -10.47
N ASP A 111 10.46 7.44 -11.75
CA ASP A 111 9.95 8.67 -12.37
C ASP A 111 8.41 8.73 -12.32
N LEU A 112 7.75 7.60 -12.63
CA LEU A 112 6.29 7.48 -12.57
C LEU A 112 5.78 7.63 -11.13
N MET A 113 6.49 7.04 -10.17
CA MET A 113 6.14 7.10 -8.76
C MET A 113 6.26 8.51 -8.20
N GLN A 114 7.31 9.25 -8.58
CA GLN A 114 7.46 10.65 -8.22
C GLN A 114 6.31 11.48 -8.78
N LEU A 115 5.97 11.30 -10.06
CA LEU A 115 4.85 11.99 -10.70
C LEU A 115 3.51 11.70 -10.00
N ALA A 116 3.25 10.43 -9.69
CA ALA A 116 2.05 10.01 -8.98
C ALA A 116 2.00 10.60 -7.56
N HIS A 117 3.13 10.60 -6.85
CA HIS A 117 3.23 11.20 -5.52
C HIS A 117 2.84 12.68 -5.55
N GLU A 118 3.39 13.47 -6.47
CA GLU A 118 3.08 14.90 -6.58
C GLU A 118 1.60 15.17 -6.86
N GLN A 119 0.95 14.35 -7.69
CA GLN A 119 -0.47 14.50 -8.02
C GLN A 119 -1.38 14.07 -6.87
N LEU A 120 -1.11 12.92 -6.25
CA LEU A 120 -1.82 12.44 -5.07
C LEU A 120 -1.72 13.43 -3.92
N GLN A 121 -0.53 14.00 -3.75
CA GLN A 121 -0.26 15.01 -2.75
C GLN A 121 -1.18 16.25 -2.90
N GLN A 122 -1.39 16.70 -4.15
CA GLN A 122 -2.28 17.80 -4.47
C GLN A 122 -3.76 17.45 -4.28
N ALA A 123 -4.12 16.18 -4.49
CA ALA A 123 -5.46 15.65 -4.25
C ALA A 123 -5.78 15.40 -2.76
N GLY A 124 -4.80 15.57 -1.85
CA GLY A 124 -4.98 15.33 -0.41
C GLY A 124 -4.74 13.89 0.02
N PHE A 125 -3.98 13.13 -0.77
CA PHE A 125 -3.59 11.75 -0.50
C PHE A 125 -2.08 11.63 -0.34
N THR A 126 -1.66 10.57 0.34
CA THR A 126 -0.26 10.20 0.52
C THR A 126 -0.03 8.82 -0.08
N LEU A 127 0.95 8.74 -0.99
CA LEU A 127 1.46 7.48 -1.52
C LEU A 127 2.55 6.96 -0.57
N TRP A 128 2.32 5.78 0.01
CA TRP A 128 3.23 5.13 0.93
C TRP A 128 3.95 3.97 0.24
N ASN A 129 5.26 3.89 0.44
CA ASN A 129 6.09 2.73 0.12
C ASN A 129 6.47 2.01 1.41
N TRP A 130 6.51 0.67 1.36
CA TRP A 130 7.12 -0.15 2.41
C TRP A 130 8.37 -0.84 1.89
N ASN A 131 9.29 -1.17 2.81
CA ASN A 131 10.54 -1.82 2.44
C ASN A 131 10.31 -3.29 2.05
N THR A 132 10.41 -3.59 0.75
CA THR A 132 10.27 -4.95 0.21
C THR A 132 11.54 -5.80 0.38
N GLU A 133 12.63 -5.20 0.85
CA GLU A 133 13.98 -5.80 0.95
C GLU A 133 14.53 -6.35 -0.38
N GLY A 134 13.93 -5.97 -1.51
CA GLY A 134 14.27 -6.50 -2.83
C GLY A 134 14.07 -5.49 -3.96
N ASP A 135 14.19 -5.98 -5.19
CA ASP A 135 14.06 -5.18 -6.42
C ASP A 135 12.58 -4.97 -6.80
N ALA A 136 11.72 -4.66 -5.83
CA ALA A 136 10.29 -4.45 -6.05
C ALA A 136 9.80 -3.26 -5.24
N TYR A 137 8.77 -2.59 -5.75
CA TYR A 137 8.09 -1.52 -5.04
C TYR A 137 6.75 -2.02 -4.54
N GLY A 138 6.52 -1.87 -3.24
CA GLY A 138 5.27 -2.22 -2.58
C GLY A 138 4.71 -1.01 -1.83
N GLY A 139 3.40 -0.80 -1.91
CA GLY A 139 2.81 0.37 -1.29
C GLY A 139 1.29 0.42 -1.35
N TRP A 140 0.75 1.53 -0.85
CA TRP A 140 -0.68 1.84 -0.83
C TRP A 140 -0.91 3.35 -0.72
N ILE A 141 -2.16 3.79 -0.85
CA ILE A 141 -2.56 5.19 -0.69
C ILE A 141 -3.40 5.37 0.57
N THR A 142 -3.23 6.49 1.27
CA THR A 142 -4.13 6.92 2.35
C THR A 142 -4.51 8.38 2.15
N ARG A 143 -5.54 8.86 2.87
CA ARG A 143 -5.76 10.30 2.98
C ARG A 143 -4.63 10.93 3.79
N ARG A 144 -4.25 12.15 3.42
CA ARG A 144 -3.21 12.92 4.10
C ARG A 144 -3.56 13.27 5.54
N GLU A 145 -4.84 13.40 5.87
CA GLU A 145 -5.28 13.65 7.25
C GLU A 145 -4.96 12.47 8.19
N ASP A 146 -4.83 11.26 7.64
CA ASP A 146 -4.57 10.03 8.37
C ASP A 146 -3.06 9.68 8.45
N ASP A 147 -2.16 10.51 7.91
CA ASP A 147 -0.72 10.22 7.84
C ASP A 147 -0.10 9.92 9.21
N ALA A 148 -0.49 10.67 10.24
CA ALA A 148 -0.01 10.47 11.60
C ALA A 148 -0.50 9.14 12.19
N GLU A 149 -1.70 8.72 11.83
CA GLU A 149 -2.26 7.44 12.24
C GLU A 149 -1.57 6.28 11.52
N MET A 150 -1.34 6.42 10.20
CA MET A 150 -0.60 5.45 9.40
C MET A 150 0.81 5.18 9.97
N LEU A 151 1.56 6.23 10.33
CA LEU A 151 2.88 6.07 10.94
C LEU A 151 2.82 5.38 12.32
N ASN A 152 1.78 5.66 13.11
CA ASN A 152 1.61 5.01 14.41
C ASN A 152 1.30 3.52 14.26
N LEU A 153 0.42 3.16 13.31
CA LEU A 153 0.10 1.78 12.98
C LEU A 153 1.30 1.02 12.44
N ALA A 154 2.05 1.62 11.51
CA ALA A 154 3.27 1.03 10.97
C ALA A 154 4.29 0.75 12.08
N SER A 155 4.51 1.70 13.00
CA SER A 155 5.37 1.51 14.16
C SER A 155 4.87 0.41 15.11
N THR A 156 3.55 0.26 15.27
CA THR A 156 2.94 -0.77 16.12
C THR A 156 3.10 -2.16 15.51
N LEU A 157 2.96 -2.25 14.19
CA LEU A 157 3.12 -3.48 13.41
C LEU A 157 4.59 -3.83 13.13
N GLY A 158 5.52 -2.93 13.42
CA GLY A 158 6.95 -3.09 13.12
C GLY A 158 7.28 -2.97 11.63
N ILE A 159 6.39 -2.34 10.84
CA ILE A 159 6.56 -2.15 9.41
C ILE A 159 7.28 -0.82 9.15
N GLU A 160 8.29 -0.84 8.29
CA GLU A 160 8.93 0.38 7.79
C GLU A 160 8.18 0.91 6.57
N VAL A 161 7.49 2.04 6.74
CA VAL A 161 6.82 2.78 5.66
C VAL A 161 7.38 4.18 5.52
N ARG A 162 7.43 4.69 4.28
CA ARG A 162 7.81 6.09 3.98
C ARG A 162 6.96 6.65 2.83
N PRO A 163 6.77 7.96 2.76
CA PRO A 163 6.18 8.60 1.59
C PRO A 163 7.02 8.32 0.34
N ALA A 164 6.37 8.17 -0.81
CA ALA A 164 7.03 7.82 -2.07
C ALA A 164 7.97 8.89 -2.67
N ASP A 165 8.07 10.07 -2.07
CA ASP A 165 9.09 11.09 -2.37
C ASP A 165 10.47 10.75 -1.75
N GLU A 166 10.51 9.80 -0.81
CA GLU A 166 11.74 9.37 -0.14
C GLU A 166 12.22 8.01 -0.69
N PRO A 167 13.49 7.90 -1.12
CA PRO A 167 14.05 6.63 -1.57
C PRO A 167 14.20 5.63 -0.41
N PHE A 168 14.02 4.34 -0.73
CA PHE A 168 14.33 3.21 0.15
C PHE A 168 15.68 2.59 -0.17
#